data_AF-A0A356RBU1-F1
#
_entry.id   AF-A0A356RBU1-F1
#
_cell.length_a   1.000
_cell.length_b   1.000
_cell.length_c   1.000
_cell.angle_alpha   90.00
_cell.angle_beta   90.00
_cell.angle_gamma   90.00
#
_symmetry.space_group_name_H-M   'P 1'
#
loop_
_entity.id
_entity.type
_entity.pdbx_description
1 polymer ?
#
loop_
_entity_poly.entity_id
_entity_poly.type
_entity_poly.pdbx_seq_one_letter_code
_entity_poly.pdbx_strand_id
1 'polypeptide(L)'
;MSVLSTFFRNLVFPSLVILSSLTINACTINLPQSVLRVDHHEEIVAETSSGPAYLQLVPHPDGLGWTVYPRQPVRQEIARTTTERWRAYTQKHRSWNLLENAIAIPLCPITLVLGYATAGLKPSDQASELPFKTCSAILGYRWLLTEVDYPVVPSDALQIEHTERPITSGTLTMMVARPDGTTQSVQRQVTASTGESGIAVRLRWVTQAAAEAPPSADILNKLAASLVLASEEQVLMSEPLTVSPHQWQHAYASPILEADAAVWPKSLRIRWSLSPPNSEFPLDAYQFTRAEFAKGLASHDLIVITQESRTASVNQLLAQHVDGRFDETRVAKPGRWRGANVLLLGEIRTPMSGTHELVLTLINIETGMILSKLSYEAPPDSWTNLVQAARGDVLDILQTHERR
;
A
#
# COMPACT_ATOMS: atom_id res chain seq x y z
N MET A 1 85.82 -52.44 9.20
CA MET A 1 84.38 -52.64 8.90
C MET A 1 83.67 -53.01 10.19
N SER A 2 82.83 -52.12 10.72
CA SER A 2 81.71 -52.38 11.65
C SER A 2 81.38 -51.09 12.42
N VAL A 3 80.98 -50.05 11.68
CA VAL A 3 80.28 -48.87 12.21
C VAL A 3 78.94 -48.83 11.48
N LEU A 4 78.13 -49.88 11.66
CA LEU A 4 76.83 -50.03 11.00
C LEU A 4 76.01 -51.13 11.68
N SER A 5 75.69 -50.99 12.98
CA SER A 5 74.68 -51.87 13.60
C SER A 5 73.89 -51.30 14.77
N THR A 6 74.09 -50.05 15.18
CA THR A 6 73.42 -49.48 16.38
C THR A 6 72.47 -48.31 16.12
N PHE A 7 72.20 -47.94 14.85
CA PHE A 7 71.35 -46.77 14.53
C PHE A 7 69.95 -47.07 13.99
N PHE A 8 69.54 -48.33 13.84
CA PHE A 8 68.27 -48.70 13.19
C PHE A 8 67.20 -49.33 14.11
N ARG A 9 67.20 -49.07 15.42
CA ARG A 9 66.18 -49.64 16.33
C ARG A 9 65.18 -48.69 16.98
N ASN A 10 65.29 -47.36 16.84
CA ASN A 10 64.46 -46.42 17.64
C ASN A 10 63.86 -45.23 16.86
N LEU A 11 63.40 -45.43 15.62
CA LEU A 11 62.87 -44.33 14.77
C LEU A 11 61.41 -44.49 14.31
N VAL A 12 60.63 -45.40 14.93
CA VAL A 12 59.21 -45.61 14.59
C VAL A 12 58.25 -45.01 15.65
N PHE A 13 58.74 -44.67 16.84
CA PHE A 13 57.88 -44.25 17.96
C PHE A 13 57.52 -42.75 18.07
N PRO A 14 58.35 -41.76 17.65
CA PRO A 14 58.01 -40.36 17.90
C PRO A 14 57.03 -39.77 16.85
N SER A 15 56.98 -40.32 15.64
CA SER A 15 56.12 -39.83 14.54
C SER A 15 54.64 -40.16 14.73
N LEU A 16 54.31 -41.31 15.34
CA LEU A 16 52.94 -41.69 15.69
C LEU A 16 52.37 -40.84 16.84
N VAL A 17 53.21 -40.47 17.81
CA VAL A 17 52.81 -39.65 18.96
C VAL A 17 52.49 -38.22 18.51
N ILE A 18 53.27 -37.65 17.59
CA ILE A 18 53.07 -36.28 17.07
C ILE A 18 51.85 -36.21 16.11
N LEU A 19 51.60 -37.23 15.29
CA LEU A 19 50.36 -37.28 14.48
C LEU A 19 49.11 -37.48 15.36
N SER A 20 49.22 -38.22 16.47
CA SER A 20 48.11 -38.39 17.41
C SER A 20 47.88 -37.18 18.31
N SER A 21 48.89 -36.34 18.58
CA SER A 21 48.74 -35.16 19.45
C SER A 21 48.25 -33.91 18.71
N LEU A 22 48.56 -33.76 17.42
CA LEU A 22 48.09 -32.65 16.58
C LEU A 22 46.62 -32.78 16.10
N THR A 23 45.98 -33.92 16.31
CA THR A 23 44.55 -34.13 15.98
C THR A 23 43.60 -33.97 17.17
N ILE A 24 44.11 -33.78 18.40
CA ILE A 24 43.30 -33.93 19.63
C ILE A 24 42.90 -32.62 20.31
N ASN A 25 43.50 -31.47 19.96
CA ASN A 25 43.16 -30.20 20.60
C ASN A 25 42.60 -29.19 19.59
N ALA A 26 41.27 -29.08 19.57
CA ALA A 26 40.47 -27.84 19.40
C ALA A 26 39.33 -27.86 18.37
N CYS A 27 39.10 -28.95 17.62
CA CYS A 27 37.90 -29.05 16.77
C CYS A 27 36.91 -30.06 17.37
N THR A 28 35.79 -29.56 17.87
CA THR A 28 34.65 -30.41 18.23
C THR A 28 34.13 -31.08 16.96
N ILE A 29 34.28 -32.40 16.85
CA ILE A 29 33.74 -33.15 15.72
C ILE A 29 32.24 -33.31 15.93
N ASN A 30 31.46 -32.92 14.92
CA ASN A 30 30.02 -33.12 14.87
C ASN A 30 29.70 -34.06 13.71
N LEU A 31 29.02 -35.17 14.00
CA LEU A 31 28.60 -36.14 13.00
C LEU A 31 27.10 -35.96 12.74
N PRO A 32 26.71 -35.42 11.57
CA PRO A 32 25.30 -35.21 11.25
C PRO A 32 24.60 -36.57 11.11
N GLN A 33 23.41 -36.72 11.72
CA GLN A 33 22.57 -37.90 11.54
C GLN A 33 21.34 -37.61 10.69
N SER A 34 20.58 -36.59 11.08
CA SER A 34 19.32 -36.26 10.39
C SER A 34 19.05 -34.77 10.48
N VAL A 35 18.56 -34.20 9.37
CA VAL A 35 18.03 -32.84 9.34
C VAL A 35 16.77 -32.79 10.22
N LEU A 36 16.74 -31.90 11.20
CA LEU A 36 15.55 -31.64 12.01
C LEU A 36 14.70 -30.55 11.38
N ARG A 37 15.35 -29.49 10.91
CA ARG A 37 14.70 -28.30 10.37
C ARG A 37 15.61 -27.59 9.38
N VAL A 38 15.01 -27.04 8.33
CA VAL A 38 15.69 -26.15 7.39
C VAL A 38 15.01 -24.80 7.53
N ASP A 39 15.77 -23.79 7.94
CA ASP A 39 15.30 -22.41 8.04
C ASP A 39 15.90 -21.60 6.88
N HIS A 40 15.06 -20.86 6.19
CA HIS A 40 15.47 -19.93 5.15
C HIS A 40 15.26 -18.51 5.68
N HIS A 41 16.29 -17.69 5.56
CA HIS A 41 16.22 -16.28 5.84
C HIS A 41 16.66 -15.50 4.60
N GLU A 42 15.77 -14.62 4.16
CA GLU A 42 15.99 -13.75 3.00
C GLU A 42 16.15 -12.33 3.51
N GLU A 43 17.25 -11.70 3.12
CA GLU A 43 17.58 -10.33 3.49
C GLU A 43 17.90 -9.54 2.23
N ILE A 44 17.34 -8.33 2.10
CA ILE A 44 17.66 -7.42 1.02
C ILE A 44 19.01 -6.78 1.35
N VAL A 45 20.06 -7.17 0.64
CA VAL A 45 21.44 -6.71 0.90
C VAL A 45 21.74 -5.41 0.18
N ALA A 46 21.19 -5.25 -1.02
CA ALA A 46 21.31 -4.03 -1.80
C ALA A 46 20.02 -3.75 -2.56
N GLU A 47 19.70 -2.46 -2.66
CA GLU A 47 18.64 -1.97 -3.51
C GLU A 47 19.18 -0.83 -4.36
N THR A 48 18.97 -0.93 -5.68
CA THR A 48 19.42 0.07 -6.63
C THR A 48 18.30 0.41 -7.61
N SER A 49 18.17 1.69 -7.96
CA SER A 49 17.24 2.12 -8.99
C SER A 49 17.64 1.47 -10.33
N SER A 50 16.70 0.76 -10.96
CA SER A 50 16.93 0.07 -12.23
C SER A 50 16.42 0.85 -13.45
N GLY A 51 15.60 1.88 -13.24
CA GLY A 51 15.05 2.71 -14.30
C GLY A 51 14.45 4.03 -13.77
N PRO A 52 13.92 4.88 -14.66
CA PRO A 52 13.34 6.15 -14.27
C PRO A 52 12.04 5.96 -13.48
N ALA A 53 11.74 6.92 -12.60
CA ALA A 53 10.44 7.00 -11.95
C ALA A 53 9.31 7.20 -12.98
N TYR A 54 8.13 6.65 -12.70
CA TYR A 54 6.91 6.86 -13.50
C TYR A 54 5.69 7.14 -12.59
N LEU A 55 4.64 7.77 -13.11
CA LEU A 55 3.37 7.97 -12.39
C LEU A 55 2.35 6.99 -12.94
N GLN A 56 1.82 6.14 -12.08
CA GLN A 56 0.60 5.42 -12.40
C GLN A 56 -0.59 6.30 -12.05
N LEU A 57 -1.34 6.72 -13.07
CA LEU A 57 -2.47 7.62 -12.96
C LEU A 57 -3.78 6.85 -13.05
N VAL A 58 -4.62 6.95 -12.01
CA VAL A 58 -5.98 6.40 -12.02
C VAL A 58 -6.96 7.56 -12.13
N PRO A 59 -7.63 7.77 -13.29
CA PRO A 59 -8.57 8.86 -13.44
C PRO A 59 -9.77 8.67 -12.51
N HIS A 60 -10.22 9.75 -11.90
CA HIS A 60 -11.43 9.73 -11.11
C HIS A 60 -12.66 9.56 -12.02
N PRO A 61 -13.75 8.95 -11.54
CA PRO A 61 -14.95 8.73 -12.36
C PRO A 61 -15.62 10.02 -12.88
N ASP A 62 -15.30 11.16 -12.29
CA ASP A 62 -15.79 12.48 -12.71
C ASP A 62 -14.92 13.16 -13.78
N GLY A 63 -13.76 12.57 -14.10
CA GLY A 63 -12.81 13.14 -15.05
C GLY A 63 -12.18 14.45 -14.59
N LEU A 64 -12.38 14.90 -13.34
CA LEU A 64 -11.83 16.16 -12.84
C LEU A 64 -10.60 15.99 -11.95
N GLY A 65 -10.10 14.77 -11.84
CA GLY A 65 -8.92 14.47 -11.06
C GLY A 65 -8.36 13.08 -11.33
N TRP A 66 -7.24 12.81 -10.66
CA TRP A 66 -6.52 11.55 -10.72
C TRP A 66 -6.04 11.17 -9.33
N THR A 67 -6.04 9.87 -9.06
CA THR A 67 -5.25 9.31 -7.96
C THR A 67 -3.90 8.91 -8.53
N VAL A 68 -2.83 9.50 -7.99
CA VAL A 68 -1.46 9.41 -8.49
C VAL A 68 -0.65 8.48 -7.61
N TYR A 69 -0.05 7.45 -8.20
CA TYR A 69 0.87 6.53 -7.54
C TYR A 69 2.27 6.71 -8.12
N PRO A 70 3.17 7.42 -7.42
CA PRO A 70 4.55 7.58 -7.87
C PRO A 70 5.32 6.28 -7.63
N ARG A 71 5.88 5.70 -8.69
CA ARG A 71 6.55 4.39 -8.67
C ARG A 71 7.95 4.48 -9.25
N GLN A 72 8.84 3.61 -8.79
CA GLN A 72 10.18 3.46 -9.35
C GLN A 72 10.53 1.97 -9.50
N PRO A 73 11.03 1.55 -10.68
CA PRO A 73 11.54 0.21 -10.87
C PRO A 73 12.89 0.07 -10.16
N VAL A 74 12.99 -0.88 -9.24
CA VAL A 74 14.20 -1.16 -8.46
C VAL A 74 14.73 -2.57 -8.74
N ARG A 75 16.05 -2.69 -8.75
CA ARG A 75 16.77 -3.95 -8.72
C ARG A 75 17.15 -4.25 -7.27
N GLN A 76 16.62 -5.34 -6.73
CA GLN A 76 16.90 -5.82 -5.39
C GLN A 76 17.85 -7.01 -5.47
N GLU A 77 18.90 -6.98 -4.65
CA GLU A 77 19.80 -8.11 -4.45
C GLU A 77 19.45 -8.73 -3.09
N ILE A 78 18.84 -9.91 -3.16
CA ILE A 78 18.34 -10.64 -2.00
C ILE A 78 19.37 -11.73 -1.69
N ALA A 79 19.97 -11.66 -0.52
CA ALA A 79 20.79 -12.76 -0.02
C ALA A 79 19.90 -13.77 0.69
N ARG A 80 19.99 -15.02 0.26
CA ARG A 80 19.32 -16.13 0.90
C ARG A 80 20.31 -16.91 1.73
N THR A 81 20.15 -16.83 3.04
CA THR A 81 20.88 -17.67 3.99
C THR A 81 20.00 -18.85 4.37
N THR A 82 20.56 -20.05 4.25
CA THR A 82 19.89 -21.27 4.69
C THR A 82 20.66 -21.85 5.86
N THR A 83 19.95 -22.05 6.97
CA THR A 83 20.52 -22.70 8.15
C THR A 83 19.81 -24.02 8.32
N GLU A 84 20.57 -25.10 8.26
CA GLU A 84 20.04 -26.42 8.55
C GLU A 84 20.34 -26.77 10.01
N ARG A 85 19.30 -27.05 10.77
CA ARG A 85 19.43 -27.58 12.12
C ARG A 85 19.47 -29.09 12.05
N TRP A 86 20.60 -29.65 12.43
CA TRP A 86 20.84 -31.08 12.42
C TRP A 86 20.81 -31.65 13.82
N ARG A 87 20.30 -32.86 13.92
CA ARG A 87 20.59 -33.73 15.05
C ARG A 87 21.92 -34.39 14.76
N ALA A 88 22.92 -34.14 15.60
CA ALA A 88 24.29 -34.60 15.39
C ALA A 88 24.88 -35.22 16.66
N TYR A 89 25.82 -36.15 16.47
CA TYR A 89 26.68 -36.61 17.54
C TYR A 89 27.84 -35.65 17.70
N THR A 90 27.86 -34.93 18.81
CA THR A 90 28.92 -34.00 19.17
C THR A 90 29.88 -34.66 20.14
N GLN A 91 31.17 -34.59 19.82
CA GLN A 91 32.22 -35.10 20.66
C GLN A 91 32.33 -34.27 21.95
N LYS A 92 32.08 -34.89 23.11
CA LYS A 92 32.43 -34.32 24.42
C LYS A 92 33.93 -34.49 24.67
N HIS A 93 34.50 -33.63 25.52
CA HIS A 93 35.87 -33.75 26.02
C HIS A 93 36.26 -35.21 26.35
N ARG A 94 37.47 -35.58 25.92
CA ARG A 94 38.05 -36.91 26.13
C ARG A 94 38.11 -37.19 27.62
N SER A 95 37.37 -38.20 28.07
CA SER A 95 37.29 -38.57 29.49
C SER A 95 37.36 -40.08 29.63
N TRP A 96 38.50 -40.55 30.15
CA TRP A 96 38.77 -41.96 30.37
C TRP A 96 38.00 -42.44 31.61
N ASN A 97 36.84 -43.08 31.40
CA ASN A 97 36.16 -43.83 32.45
C ASN A 97 36.49 -45.31 32.30
N LEU A 98 37.22 -45.84 33.29
CA LEU A 98 37.71 -47.21 33.31
C LEU A 98 36.57 -48.24 33.19
N LEU A 99 35.41 -47.97 33.81
CA LEU A 99 34.27 -48.89 33.79
C LEU A 99 33.63 -48.97 32.39
N GLU A 100 33.38 -47.81 31.77
CA GLU A 100 32.81 -47.75 30.43
C GLU A 100 33.78 -48.32 29.38
N ASN A 101 35.08 -48.05 29.52
CA ASN A 101 36.11 -48.59 28.62
C ASN A 101 36.22 -50.12 28.77
N ALA A 102 36.14 -50.67 29.99
CA ALA A 102 36.17 -52.10 30.23
C ALA A 102 34.97 -52.83 29.59
N ILE A 103 33.82 -52.14 29.48
CA ILE A 103 32.63 -52.64 28.79
C ILE A 103 32.78 -52.49 27.27
N ALA A 104 33.30 -51.35 26.80
CA ALA A 104 33.45 -51.03 25.38
C ALA A 104 34.46 -51.92 24.64
N ILE A 105 35.57 -52.30 25.28
CA ILE A 105 36.64 -53.12 24.69
C ILE A 105 36.15 -54.46 24.12
N PRO A 106 35.44 -55.31 24.89
CA PRO A 106 34.90 -56.56 24.37
C PRO A 106 33.69 -56.36 23.45
N LEU A 107 32.92 -55.28 23.64
CA LEU A 107 31.71 -55.03 22.86
C LEU A 107 32.00 -54.45 21.47
N CYS A 108 33.07 -53.68 21.28
CA CYS A 108 33.42 -53.10 19.97
C CYS A 108 33.54 -54.11 18.83
N PRO A 109 34.28 -55.24 18.93
CA PRO A 109 34.33 -56.22 17.83
C PRO A 109 32.96 -56.86 17.57
N ILE A 110 32.16 -57.07 18.62
CA ILE A 110 30.80 -57.62 18.52
C ILE A 110 29.88 -56.64 17.79
N THR A 111 29.88 -55.36 18.19
CA THR A 111 29.04 -54.33 17.58
C THR A 111 29.51 -53.98 16.17
N LEU A 112 30.80 -54.06 15.85
CA LEU A 112 31.32 -53.94 14.48
C LEU A 112 30.74 -55.02 13.57
N VAL A 113 30.84 -56.29 13.97
CA VAL A 113 30.31 -57.40 13.16
C VAL A 113 28.80 -57.28 12.98
N LEU A 114 28.06 -56.97 14.05
CA LEU A 114 26.61 -56.75 13.98
C LEU A 114 26.24 -55.54 13.10
N GLY A 115 27.00 -54.45 13.18
CA GLY A 115 26.78 -53.25 12.37
C GLY A 115 27.01 -53.50 10.89
N TYR A 116 28.10 -54.19 10.52
CA TYR A 116 28.37 -54.56 9.13
C TYR A 116 27.34 -55.56 8.58
N ALA A 117 26.93 -56.54 9.38
CA ALA A 117 25.91 -57.51 8.99
C ALA A 117 24.53 -56.84 8.80
N THR A 118 24.15 -55.91 9.69
CA THR A 118 22.88 -55.19 9.58
C THR A 118 22.88 -54.21 8.41
N ALA A 119 23.99 -53.49 8.16
CA ALA A 119 24.15 -52.63 6.99
C ALA A 119 24.05 -53.40 5.66
N GLY A 120 24.56 -54.65 5.61
CA GLY A 120 24.45 -55.52 4.43
C GLY A 120 23.05 -56.07 4.17
N LEU A 121 22.18 -56.11 5.19
CA LEU A 121 20.81 -56.64 5.10
C LEU A 121 19.76 -55.54 4.90
N LYS A 122 19.93 -54.39 5.55
CA LYS A 122 19.16 -53.17 5.35
C LYS A 122 20.09 -51.98 5.58
N PRO A 123 20.48 -51.23 4.54
CA PRO A 123 21.21 -49.99 4.74
C PRO A 123 20.26 -49.00 5.42
N SER A 124 20.37 -48.89 6.74
CA SER A 124 19.73 -47.83 7.52
C SER A 124 20.82 -47.00 8.19
N ASP A 125 20.57 -45.70 8.32
CA ASP A 125 21.53 -44.75 8.91
C ASP A 125 21.89 -45.07 10.37
N GLN A 126 21.14 -45.98 11.02
CA GLN A 126 21.38 -46.42 12.39
C GLN A 126 22.33 -47.63 12.50
N ALA A 127 22.57 -48.38 11.43
CA ALA A 127 23.37 -49.61 11.47
C ALA A 127 24.86 -49.34 11.80
N SER A 128 25.38 -48.18 11.40
CA SER A 128 26.77 -47.76 11.65
C SER A 128 26.96 -47.00 12.97
N GLU A 129 25.88 -46.58 13.62
CA GLU A 129 25.94 -45.71 14.81
C GLU A 129 26.45 -46.46 16.05
N LEU A 130 25.93 -47.67 16.28
CA LEU A 130 26.27 -48.50 17.42
C LEU A 130 27.76 -48.90 17.45
N PRO A 131 28.34 -49.47 16.37
CA PRO A 131 29.77 -49.78 16.36
C PRO A 131 30.63 -48.52 16.52
N PHE A 132 30.25 -47.42 15.87
CA PHE A 132 30.99 -46.17 15.96
C PHE A 132 31.07 -45.65 17.41
N LYS A 133 29.94 -45.58 18.13
CA LYS A 133 29.91 -45.13 19.53
C LYS A 133 30.66 -46.07 20.46
N THR A 134 30.46 -47.38 20.34
CA THR A 134 31.09 -48.36 21.23
C THR A 134 32.61 -48.42 21.01
N CYS A 135 33.07 -48.36 19.77
CA CYS A 135 34.50 -48.42 19.47
C CYS A 135 35.24 -47.11 19.77
N SER A 136 34.61 -45.96 19.53
CA SER A 136 35.21 -44.66 19.87
C SER A 136 35.32 -44.43 21.39
N ALA A 137 34.45 -45.05 22.19
CA ALA A 137 34.56 -45.05 23.65
C ALA A 137 35.88 -45.67 24.15
N ILE A 138 36.42 -46.69 23.48
CA ILE A 138 37.73 -47.30 23.82
C ILE A 138 38.86 -46.25 23.77
N LEU A 139 38.76 -45.29 22.86
CA LEU A 139 39.73 -44.21 22.69
C LEU A 139 39.50 -43.04 23.68
N GLY A 140 38.46 -43.13 24.51
CA GLY A 140 38.03 -42.13 25.49
C GLY A 140 37.15 -41.03 24.90
N TYR A 141 36.69 -41.17 23.65
CA TYR A 141 35.76 -40.24 23.02
C TYR A 141 34.33 -40.56 23.44
N ARG A 142 33.59 -39.52 23.80
CA ARG A 142 32.18 -39.64 24.15
C ARG A 142 31.36 -38.78 23.22
N TRP A 143 30.25 -39.32 22.78
CA TRP A 143 29.35 -38.66 21.85
C TRP A 143 28.04 -38.38 22.56
N LEU A 144 27.60 -37.13 22.50
CA LEU A 144 26.27 -36.73 22.94
C LEU A 144 25.46 -36.37 21.71
N LEU A 145 24.19 -36.75 21.73
CA LEU A 145 23.25 -36.30 20.72
C LEU A 145 22.87 -34.87 21.08
N THR A 146 23.27 -33.92 20.23
CA THR A 146 22.96 -32.51 20.38
C THR A 146 22.42 -31.94 19.08
N GLU A 147 21.82 -30.77 19.17
CA GLU A 147 21.36 -30.03 18.01
C GLU A 147 22.45 -29.05 17.59
N VAL A 148 22.80 -29.07 16.32
CA VAL A 148 23.88 -28.25 15.75
C VAL A 148 23.33 -27.56 14.51
N ASP A 149 23.50 -26.25 14.45
CA ASP A 149 23.14 -25.45 13.29
C ASP A 149 24.31 -25.41 12.31
N TYR A 150 24.06 -25.79 11.06
CA TYR A 150 25.03 -25.74 9.97
C TYR A 150 24.60 -24.66 8.97
N PRO A 151 25.45 -23.66 8.70
CA PRO A 151 25.19 -22.73 7.60
C PRO A 151 25.36 -23.48 6.28
N VAL A 152 24.31 -23.48 5.47
CA VAL A 152 24.37 -23.95 4.09
C VAL A 152 24.50 -22.73 3.21
N VAL A 153 25.54 -22.69 2.40
CA VAL A 153 25.68 -21.71 1.33
C VAL A 153 25.01 -22.32 0.10
N PRO A 154 23.76 -21.95 -0.24
CA PRO A 154 23.14 -22.43 -1.46
C PRO A 154 23.94 -21.94 -2.68
N SER A 155 23.90 -22.68 -3.79
CA SER A 155 24.51 -22.23 -5.06
C SER A 155 23.96 -20.89 -5.53
N ASP A 156 22.72 -20.59 -5.12
CA ASP A 156 21.95 -19.40 -5.50
C ASP A 156 21.80 -18.47 -4.28
N ALA A 157 22.89 -18.28 -3.53
CA ALA A 157 22.90 -17.45 -2.32
C ALA A 157 22.56 -15.97 -2.56
N LEU A 158 22.65 -15.50 -3.81
CA LEU A 158 22.28 -14.16 -4.21
C LEU A 158 21.25 -14.24 -5.35
N GLN A 159 20.05 -13.75 -5.09
CA GLN A 159 18.97 -13.65 -6.06
C GLN A 159 18.77 -12.19 -6.45
N ILE A 160 18.72 -11.92 -7.76
CA ILE A 160 18.45 -10.58 -8.29
C ILE A 160 17.00 -10.53 -8.72
N GLU A 161 16.23 -9.63 -8.12
CA GLU A 161 14.83 -9.40 -8.48
C GLU A 161 14.63 -7.99 -9.02
N HIS A 162 13.74 -7.87 -10.01
CA HIS A 162 13.28 -6.59 -10.52
C HIS A 162 11.84 -6.39 -10.05
N THR A 163 11.63 -5.34 -9.25
CA THR A 163 10.32 -5.03 -8.66
C THR A 163 10.02 -3.54 -8.73
N GLU A 164 8.78 -3.18 -8.45
CA GLU A 164 8.33 -1.79 -8.47
C GLU A 164 8.06 -1.32 -7.04
N ARG A 165 8.72 -0.24 -6.63
CA ARG A 165 8.56 0.35 -5.30
C ARG A 165 7.82 1.68 -5.37
N PRO A 166 6.95 1.99 -4.40
CA PRO A 166 6.38 3.32 -4.27
C PRO A 166 7.48 4.31 -3.86
N ILE A 167 7.42 5.52 -4.42
CA ILE A 167 8.27 6.62 -3.97
C ILE A 167 7.67 7.16 -2.68
N THR A 168 8.45 7.17 -1.61
CA THR A 168 7.98 7.48 -0.24
C THR A 168 8.27 8.91 0.22
N SER A 169 8.97 9.70 -0.60
CA SER A 169 9.36 11.07 -0.29
C SER A 169 9.44 11.93 -1.54
N GLY A 170 9.10 13.21 -1.41
CA GLY A 170 9.15 14.18 -2.50
C GLY A 170 7.94 15.10 -2.50
N THR A 171 7.84 15.94 -3.52
CA THR A 171 6.71 16.84 -3.74
C THR A 171 6.11 16.56 -5.11
N LEU A 172 4.83 16.22 -5.13
CA LEU A 172 4.02 16.13 -6.33
C LEU A 172 3.37 17.49 -6.59
N THR A 173 3.64 18.08 -7.75
CA THR A 173 3.11 19.37 -8.15
C THR A 173 2.23 19.20 -9.37
N MET A 174 0.95 19.62 -9.27
CA MET A 174 0.13 19.79 -10.47
C MET A 174 0.35 21.19 -11.01
N MET A 175 0.69 21.28 -12.29
CA MET A 175 0.95 22.53 -12.99
C MET A 175 -0.05 22.73 -14.11
N VAL A 176 -0.48 23.97 -14.31
CA VAL A 176 -1.31 24.41 -15.43
C VAL A 176 -0.61 25.57 -16.11
N ALA A 177 -0.23 25.37 -17.36
CA ALA A 177 0.41 26.37 -18.19
C ALA A 177 -0.60 27.01 -19.15
N ARG A 178 -0.55 28.33 -19.24
CA ARG A 178 -1.39 29.13 -20.14
C ARG A 178 -0.63 29.54 -21.41
N PRO A 179 -1.35 29.91 -22.48
CA PRO A 179 -0.73 30.34 -23.75
C PRO A 179 0.10 31.62 -23.63
N ASP A 180 -0.16 32.45 -22.61
CA ASP A 180 0.58 33.68 -22.32
C ASP A 180 1.89 33.45 -21.55
N GLY A 181 2.21 32.18 -21.23
CA GLY A 181 3.41 31.80 -20.49
C GLY A 181 3.24 31.80 -18.97
N THR A 182 2.07 32.18 -18.45
CA THR A 182 1.79 32.10 -17.01
C THR A 182 1.57 30.64 -16.58
N THR A 183 2.05 30.30 -15.38
CA THR A 183 1.91 28.96 -14.82
C THR A 183 1.30 29.03 -13.42
N GLN A 184 0.36 28.14 -13.16
CA GLN A 184 -0.31 27.99 -11.87
C GLN A 184 0.00 26.60 -11.33
N SER A 185 0.18 26.47 -10.02
CA SER A 185 0.55 25.18 -9.45
C SER A 185 0.02 24.96 -8.05
N VAL A 186 -0.19 23.69 -7.70
CA VAL A 186 -0.54 23.22 -6.35
C VAL A 186 0.32 22.03 -6.02
N GLN A 187 0.87 22.04 -4.81
CA GLN A 187 1.80 21.04 -4.31
C GLN A 187 1.14 20.11 -3.30
N ARG A 188 1.55 18.83 -3.33
CA ARG A 188 1.21 17.78 -2.37
C ARG A 188 2.48 17.05 -1.97
N GLN A 189 2.66 16.85 -0.67
CA GLN A 189 3.80 16.09 -0.16
C GLN A 189 3.59 14.60 -0.39
N VAL A 190 4.64 13.93 -0.87
CA VAL A 190 4.70 12.48 -0.98
C VAL A 190 5.31 11.94 0.30
N THR A 191 4.62 11.00 0.94
CA THR A 191 5.01 10.34 2.18
C THR A 191 4.92 8.82 1.99
N ALA A 192 5.51 8.04 2.89
CA ALA A 192 5.41 6.58 2.83
C ALA A 192 3.95 6.09 2.79
N SER A 193 3.07 6.73 3.56
CA SER A 193 1.63 6.41 3.57
C SER A 193 0.92 6.74 2.25
N THR A 194 1.27 7.85 1.60
CA THR A 194 0.63 8.28 0.35
C THR A 194 1.22 7.60 -0.88
N GLY A 195 2.46 7.10 -0.80
CA GLY A 195 3.06 6.26 -1.84
C GLY A 195 2.29 4.95 -2.06
N GLU A 196 1.71 4.38 -1.00
CA GLU A 196 0.88 3.16 -1.09
C GLU A 196 -0.60 3.46 -1.34
N SER A 197 -1.19 4.42 -0.63
CA SER A 197 -2.62 4.74 -0.73
C SER A 197 -2.98 5.58 -1.98
N GLY A 198 -1.98 6.21 -2.60
CA GLY A 198 -2.17 7.11 -3.73
C GLY A 198 -2.45 8.55 -3.28
N ILE A 199 -2.03 9.51 -4.12
CA ILE A 199 -2.23 10.94 -3.88
C ILE A 199 -3.36 11.41 -4.78
N ALA A 200 -4.50 11.77 -4.18
CA ALA A 200 -5.58 12.40 -4.93
C ALA A 200 -5.15 13.81 -5.38
N VAL A 201 -5.35 14.11 -6.66
CA VAL A 201 -5.10 15.42 -7.28
C VAL A 201 -6.33 15.82 -8.08
N ARG A 202 -6.74 17.08 -7.96
CA ARG A 202 -7.96 17.63 -8.60
C ARG A 202 -7.62 18.87 -9.41
N LEU A 203 -8.11 18.95 -10.65
CA LEU A 203 -7.95 20.12 -11.54
C LEU A 203 -8.39 21.41 -10.84
N ARG A 204 -9.51 21.33 -10.12
CA ARG A 204 -10.12 22.45 -9.40
C ARG A 204 -9.19 23.09 -8.35
N TRP A 205 -8.27 22.34 -7.77
CA TRP A 205 -7.37 22.92 -6.76
C TRP A 205 -6.43 23.96 -7.38
N VAL A 206 -5.92 23.72 -8.59
CA VAL A 206 -5.04 24.69 -9.26
C VAL A 206 -5.82 25.88 -9.79
N THR A 207 -7.01 25.66 -10.34
CA THR A 207 -7.86 26.75 -10.83
C THR A 207 -8.38 27.64 -9.70
N GLN A 208 -8.67 27.10 -8.51
CA GLN A 208 -9.04 27.90 -7.34
C GLN A 208 -7.85 28.65 -6.74
N ALA A 209 -6.67 28.02 -6.67
CA ALA A 209 -5.45 28.67 -6.17
C ALA A 209 -5.06 29.90 -6.99
N ALA A 210 -5.46 29.95 -8.27
CA ALA A 210 -5.26 31.09 -9.14
C ALA A 210 -6.05 32.35 -8.74
N ALA A 211 -7.19 32.21 -8.06
CA ALA A 211 -8.10 33.32 -7.73
C ALA A 211 -8.48 34.22 -8.92
N GLU A 212 -8.46 33.69 -10.14
CA GLU A 212 -8.70 34.44 -11.37
C GLU A 212 -10.07 34.11 -12.00
N ALA A 213 -10.59 35.04 -12.78
CA ALA A 213 -11.80 34.82 -13.57
C ALA A 213 -11.62 33.65 -14.55
N PRO A 214 -12.69 32.89 -14.85
CA PRO A 214 -12.62 31.80 -15.82
C PRO A 214 -12.11 32.32 -17.17
N PRO A 215 -11.09 31.68 -17.78
CA PRO A 215 -10.57 32.10 -19.07
C PRO A 215 -11.59 31.88 -20.19
N SER A 216 -11.45 32.62 -21.30
CA SER A 216 -12.35 32.48 -22.45
C SER A 216 -12.27 31.08 -23.07
N ALA A 217 -13.32 30.67 -23.79
CA ALA A 217 -13.40 29.34 -24.43
C ALA A 217 -12.19 29.05 -25.36
N ASP A 218 -11.70 30.06 -26.06
CA ASP A 218 -10.53 29.94 -26.94
C ASP A 218 -9.22 29.64 -26.18
N ILE A 219 -9.13 30.10 -24.93
CA ILE A 219 -7.98 29.86 -24.04
C ILE A 219 -8.10 28.48 -23.39
N LEU A 220 -9.30 28.04 -23.00
CA LEU A 220 -9.53 26.71 -22.42
C LEU A 220 -9.00 25.59 -23.32
N ASN A 221 -9.14 25.74 -24.64
CA ASN A 221 -8.63 24.80 -25.66
C ASN A 221 -7.10 24.72 -25.75
N LYS A 222 -6.39 25.67 -25.15
CA LYS A 222 -4.93 25.81 -25.24
C LYS A 222 -4.23 25.65 -23.89
N LEU A 223 -4.98 25.34 -22.82
CA LEU A 223 -4.43 25.05 -21.51
C LEU A 223 -3.72 23.70 -21.52
N ALA A 224 -2.54 23.65 -20.93
CA ALA A 224 -1.78 22.42 -20.74
C ALA A 224 -1.66 22.12 -19.24
N ALA A 225 -2.03 20.90 -18.83
CA ALA A 225 -1.80 20.41 -17.47
C ALA A 225 -0.66 19.40 -17.45
N SER A 226 0.12 19.39 -16.37
CA SER A 226 1.11 18.36 -16.12
C SER A 226 1.24 18.06 -14.62
N LEU A 227 1.75 16.87 -14.31
CA LEU A 227 2.17 16.47 -12.98
C LEU A 227 3.69 16.39 -12.95
N VAL A 228 4.30 17.06 -12.00
CA VAL A 228 5.75 17.07 -11.80
C VAL A 228 6.05 16.48 -10.43
N LEU A 229 6.85 15.41 -10.41
CA LEU A 229 7.38 14.85 -9.16
C LEU A 229 8.82 15.32 -8.99
N ALA A 230 9.10 15.94 -7.84
CA ALA A 230 10.43 16.41 -7.49
C ALA A 230 10.85 15.89 -6.11
N SER A 231 12.14 15.66 -5.91
CA SER A 231 12.75 15.33 -4.61
C SER A 231 14.05 16.11 -4.45
N GLU A 232 14.25 16.73 -3.27
CA GLU A 232 15.50 17.43 -2.92
C GLU A 232 16.04 18.34 -4.04
N GLU A 233 15.16 19.15 -4.64
CA GLU A 233 15.41 20.09 -5.74
C GLU A 233 15.65 19.48 -7.14
N GLN A 234 15.65 18.15 -7.29
CA GLN A 234 15.68 17.50 -8.59
C GLN A 234 14.28 17.10 -9.06
N VAL A 235 13.92 17.50 -10.29
CA VAL A 235 12.75 16.97 -10.97
C VAL A 235 13.04 15.52 -11.35
N LEU A 236 12.31 14.59 -10.74
CA LEU A 236 12.42 13.17 -11.05
C LEU A 236 11.75 12.86 -12.39
N MET A 237 10.68 13.61 -12.72
CA MET A 237 9.83 13.38 -13.89
C MET A 237 8.71 14.41 -14.04
N SER A 238 8.16 14.48 -15.25
CA SER A 238 7.04 15.34 -15.63
C SER A 238 6.10 14.60 -16.59
N GLU A 239 4.85 14.40 -16.19
CA GLU A 239 3.83 13.68 -16.97
C GLU A 239 2.76 14.66 -17.47
N PRO A 240 2.55 14.80 -18.79
CA PRO A 240 1.47 15.64 -19.33
C PRO A 240 0.10 15.00 -19.08
N LEU A 241 -0.88 15.81 -18.67
CA LEU A 241 -2.26 15.38 -18.45
C LEU A 241 -3.12 15.76 -19.66
N THR A 242 -3.89 14.81 -20.16
CA THR A 242 -4.88 15.08 -21.21
C THR A 242 -6.17 15.60 -20.58
N VAL A 243 -6.48 16.88 -20.79
CA VAL A 243 -7.65 17.55 -20.22
C VAL A 243 -8.46 18.19 -21.34
N SER A 244 -9.72 17.81 -21.45
CA SER A 244 -10.66 18.37 -22.42
C SER A 244 -11.11 19.77 -22.04
N PRO A 245 -11.55 20.59 -23.00
CA PRO A 245 -12.06 21.94 -22.74
C PRO A 245 -13.24 21.96 -21.76
N HIS A 246 -14.11 20.96 -21.83
CA HIS A 246 -15.23 20.79 -20.90
C HIS A 246 -14.75 20.53 -19.46
N GLN A 247 -13.75 19.68 -19.27
CA GLN A 247 -13.15 19.45 -17.94
C GLN A 247 -12.54 20.74 -17.37
N TRP A 248 -11.90 21.55 -18.22
CA TRP A 248 -11.41 22.86 -17.79
C TRP A 248 -12.53 23.81 -17.38
N GLN A 249 -13.59 23.90 -18.18
CA GLN A 249 -14.74 24.74 -17.87
C GLN A 249 -15.34 24.40 -16.50
N HIS A 250 -15.47 23.09 -16.19
CA HIS A 250 -15.92 22.63 -14.87
C HIS A 250 -14.89 22.91 -13.77
N ALA A 251 -13.60 22.70 -14.01
CA ALA A 251 -12.57 23.00 -13.02
C ALA A 251 -12.55 24.49 -12.62
N TYR A 252 -12.87 25.40 -13.55
CA TYR A 252 -12.99 26.84 -13.28
C TYR A 252 -14.37 27.25 -12.75
N ALA A 253 -15.31 26.32 -12.57
CA ALA A 253 -16.61 26.63 -11.97
C ALA A 253 -16.44 26.94 -10.48
N SER A 254 -16.49 28.23 -10.14
CA SER A 254 -16.51 28.69 -8.75
C SER A 254 -17.90 28.50 -8.14
N PRO A 255 -18.00 28.21 -6.84
CA PRO A 255 -19.26 28.34 -6.13
C PRO A 255 -19.78 29.77 -6.32
N ILE A 256 -21.06 29.89 -6.70
CA ILE A 256 -21.77 31.17 -6.78
C ILE A 256 -21.82 31.84 -5.40
N LEU A 257 -21.84 31.02 -4.35
CA LEU A 257 -21.82 31.45 -2.95
C LEU A 257 -21.07 30.39 -2.14
N GLU A 258 -20.22 30.82 -1.20
CA GLU A 258 -19.61 29.97 -0.17
C GLU A 258 -19.62 30.74 1.15
N ALA A 259 -20.20 30.15 2.20
CA ALA A 259 -20.29 30.75 3.51
C ALA A 259 -19.01 30.52 4.32
N ASP A 260 -18.72 31.45 5.22
CA ASP A 260 -17.59 31.37 6.14
C ASP A 260 -17.57 30.03 6.91
N ALA A 261 -16.37 29.51 7.16
CA ALA A 261 -16.18 28.22 7.86
C ALA A 261 -16.90 28.16 9.22
N ALA A 262 -17.11 29.30 9.90
CA ALA A 262 -17.83 29.38 11.17
C ALA A 262 -19.32 28.98 11.06
N VAL A 263 -19.90 29.01 9.86
CA VAL A 263 -21.30 28.69 9.58
C VAL A 263 -21.51 27.19 9.36
N TRP A 264 -20.43 26.44 9.09
CA TRP A 264 -20.47 25.02 8.83
C TRP A 264 -20.65 24.19 10.12
N PRO A 265 -21.45 23.12 10.11
CA PRO A 265 -21.52 22.19 11.23
C PRO A 265 -20.17 21.49 11.47
N LYS A 266 -19.83 21.22 12.74
CA LYS A 266 -18.57 20.56 13.15
C LYS A 266 -18.41 19.11 12.69
N SER A 267 -19.49 18.44 12.32
CA SER A 267 -19.46 17.08 11.79
C SER A 267 -20.53 16.98 10.72
N LEU A 268 -20.21 16.45 9.53
CA LEU A 268 -21.11 16.50 8.40
C LEU A 268 -21.99 15.25 8.32
N ARG A 269 -23.30 15.46 8.27
CA ARG A 269 -24.30 14.40 8.06
C ARG A 269 -25.30 14.90 7.03
N ILE A 270 -25.29 14.26 5.87
CA ILE A 270 -25.82 14.86 4.64
C ILE A 270 -27.10 14.18 4.22
N ARG A 271 -28.07 14.99 3.80
CA ARG A 271 -29.26 14.53 3.08
C ARG A 271 -29.22 15.06 1.65
N TRP A 272 -29.52 14.20 0.68
CA TRP A 272 -29.64 14.56 -0.73
C TRP A 272 -31.10 14.60 -1.18
N SER A 273 -31.46 15.63 -1.93
CA SER A 273 -32.76 15.74 -2.60
C SER A 273 -32.59 16.41 -3.96
N LEU A 274 -33.21 15.84 -4.99
CA LEU A 274 -33.24 16.39 -6.34
C LEU A 274 -34.69 16.76 -6.69
N SER A 275 -34.96 18.04 -6.90
CA SER A 275 -36.27 18.54 -7.29
C SER A 275 -36.69 17.94 -8.65
N PRO A 276 -37.96 17.52 -8.79
CA PRO A 276 -38.45 17.01 -10.07
C PRO A 276 -38.29 18.10 -11.14
N PRO A 277 -37.80 17.75 -12.33
CA PRO A 277 -37.55 18.72 -13.37
C PRO A 277 -38.86 19.10 -14.07
N ASN A 278 -38.81 20.15 -14.89
CA ASN A 278 -39.92 20.48 -15.79
C ASN A 278 -40.16 19.35 -16.81
N SER A 279 -41.36 19.29 -17.39
CA SER A 279 -41.77 18.24 -18.34
C SER A 279 -40.88 18.11 -19.58
N GLU A 280 -40.09 19.13 -19.90
CA GLU A 280 -39.18 19.17 -21.04
C GLU A 280 -37.86 18.43 -20.80
N PHE A 281 -37.52 18.14 -19.54
CA PHE A 281 -36.27 17.47 -19.21
C PHE A 281 -36.39 15.94 -19.30
N PRO A 282 -35.44 15.23 -19.92
CA PRO A 282 -35.50 13.77 -20.05
C PRO A 282 -35.54 13.06 -18.70
N LEU A 283 -36.52 12.17 -18.51
CA LEU A 283 -36.69 11.41 -17.26
C LEU A 283 -35.47 10.53 -16.97
N ASP A 284 -34.87 9.93 -17.99
CA ASP A 284 -33.70 9.07 -17.86
C ASP A 284 -32.49 9.86 -17.33
N ALA A 285 -32.29 11.08 -17.82
CA ALA A 285 -31.25 11.99 -17.34
C ALA A 285 -31.49 12.39 -15.88
N TYR A 286 -32.74 12.60 -15.48
CA TYR A 286 -33.10 12.90 -14.09
C TYR A 286 -32.82 11.71 -13.16
N GLN A 287 -33.20 10.50 -13.56
CA GLN A 287 -32.94 9.28 -12.81
C GLN A 287 -31.44 9.01 -12.69
N PHE A 288 -30.68 9.24 -13.77
CA PHE A 288 -29.23 9.17 -13.76
C PHE A 288 -28.63 10.16 -12.74
N THR A 289 -29.00 11.45 -12.79
CA THR A 289 -28.52 12.46 -11.83
C THR A 289 -28.82 12.04 -10.40
N ARG A 290 -30.04 11.58 -10.13
CA ARG A 290 -30.45 11.14 -8.79
C ARG A 290 -29.61 9.96 -8.30
N ALA A 291 -29.44 8.94 -9.15
CA ALA A 291 -28.70 7.72 -8.82
C ALA A 291 -27.20 8.02 -8.60
N GLU A 292 -26.61 8.87 -9.43
CA GLU A 292 -25.17 9.10 -9.40
C GLU A 292 -24.72 9.92 -8.19
N PHE A 293 -25.52 10.91 -7.76
CA PHE A 293 -25.31 11.60 -6.49
C PHE A 293 -25.56 10.68 -5.29
N ALA A 294 -26.60 9.84 -5.32
CA ALA A 294 -26.86 8.88 -4.25
C ALA A 294 -25.70 7.89 -4.08
N LYS A 295 -25.15 7.38 -5.19
CA LYS A 295 -23.99 6.49 -5.20
C LYS A 295 -22.73 7.19 -4.68
N GLY A 296 -22.43 8.39 -5.17
CA GLY A 296 -21.21 9.11 -4.79
C GLY A 296 -21.21 9.56 -3.33
N LEU A 297 -22.36 9.99 -2.80
CA LEU A 297 -22.46 10.33 -1.38
C LEU A 297 -22.31 9.07 -0.50
N ALA A 298 -22.91 7.94 -0.90
CA ALA A 298 -22.82 6.69 -0.13
C ALA A 298 -21.40 6.10 -0.09
N SER A 299 -20.55 6.41 -1.07
CA SER A 299 -19.18 5.90 -1.15
C SER A 299 -18.15 6.71 -0.34
N HIS A 300 -18.59 7.69 0.43
CA HIS A 300 -17.73 8.54 1.27
C HIS A 300 -18.10 8.34 2.74
N ASP A 301 -17.13 8.45 3.65
CA ASP A 301 -17.29 8.30 5.13
C ASP A 301 -18.27 9.30 5.78
N LEU A 302 -19.00 10.06 4.98
CA LEU A 302 -20.08 10.96 5.38
C LEU A 302 -21.34 10.15 5.69
N ILE A 303 -22.01 10.44 6.80
CA ILE A 303 -23.28 9.78 7.15
C ILE A 303 -24.37 10.32 6.21
N VAL A 304 -24.70 9.55 5.19
CA VAL A 304 -25.77 9.86 4.24
C VAL A 304 -27.10 9.30 4.73
N ILE A 305 -28.08 10.18 4.93
CA ILE A 305 -29.43 9.77 5.38
C ILE A 305 -30.39 9.76 4.20
N THR A 306 -30.60 8.58 3.64
CA THR A 306 -31.61 8.34 2.61
C THR A 306 -32.93 7.96 3.28
N GLN A 307 -33.94 8.83 3.21
CA GLN A 307 -35.32 8.43 3.48
C GLN A 307 -36.28 9.03 2.44
N GLU A 308 -36.95 8.13 1.72
CA GLU A 308 -37.62 8.35 0.44
C GLU A 308 -39.06 8.88 0.49
N SER A 309 -39.69 9.10 1.65
CA SER A 309 -41.17 9.11 1.68
C SER A 309 -41.91 10.46 1.76
N ARG A 310 -41.27 11.64 1.73
CA ARG A 310 -42.00 12.94 1.92
C ARG A 310 -41.48 14.19 1.19
N THR A 311 -40.83 14.05 0.03
CA THR A 311 -40.30 15.20 -0.75
C THR A 311 -41.39 16.14 -1.29
N ALA A 312 -42.61 15.64 -1.56
CA ALA A 312 -43.71 16.46 -2.09
C ALA A 312 -44.16 17.59 -1.13
N SER A 313 -44.08 17.36 0.18
CA SER A 313 -44.53 18.34 1.19
C SER A 313 -43.55 19.50 1.39
N VAL A 314 -42.26 19.28 1.12
CA VAL A 314 -41.19 20.28 1.35
C VAL A 314 -41.10 21.28 0.20
N ASN A 315 -41.25 20.81 -1.04
CA ASN A 315 -41.23 21.69 -2.23
C ASN A 315 -42.44 22.63 -2.29
N GLN A 316 -43.60 22.20 -1.80
CA GLN A 316 -44.80 23.04 -1.72
C GLN A 316 -44.68 24.14 -0.64
N LEU A 317 -43.87 23.93 0.40
CA LEU A 317 -43.61 24.90 1.46
C LEU A 317 -42.51 25.91 1.06
N LEU A 318 -41.48 25.46 0.33
CA LEU A 318 -40.42 26.32 -0.21
C LEU A 318 -40.95 27.27 -1.30
N ALA A 319 -41.85 26.79 -2.17
CA ALA A 319 -42.48 27.62 -3.20
C ALA A 319 -43.37 28.75 -2.62
N GLN A 320 -43.78 28.64 -1.36
CA GLN A 320 -44.62 29.64 -0.70
C GLN A 320 -43.83 30.70 0.08
N HIS A 321 -42.52 30.53 0.34
CA HIS A 321 -41.75 31.38 1.24
C HIS A 321 -40.41 31.84 0.63
N VAL A 322 -40.50 32.56 -0.49
CA VAL A 322 -39.37 33.32 -1.08
C VAL A 322 -39.02 34.57 -0.25
N ASP A 323 -39.76 34.87 0.82
CA ASP A 323 -39.49 36.00 1.72
C ASP A 323 -38.95 35.53 3.09
N GLY A 324 -37.62 35.38 3.16
CA GLY A 324 -36.81 35.85 4.27
C GLY A 324 -36.80 35.12 5.62
N ARG A 325 -37.80 34.32 6.03
CA ARG A 325 -37.73 33.54 7.30
C ARG A 325 -38.50 32.23 7.20
N PHE A 326 -37.77 31.12 7.31
CA PHE A 326 -38.32 29.78 7.50
C PHE A 326 -38.93 29.70 8.90
N ASP A 327 -40.27 29.67 8.99
CA ASP A 327 -40.99 29.48 10.26
C ASP A 327 -41.27 27.99 10.48
N GLU A 328 -40.43 27.36 11.30
CA GLU A 328 -40.52 25.95 11.71
C GLU A 328 -41.79 25.60 12.52
N THR A 329 -42.59 26.58 12.94
CA THR A 329 -43.64 26.34 13.96
C THR A 329 -44.91 25.68 13.44
N ARG A 330 -45.13 25.59 12.12
CA ARG A 330 -46.39 25.04 11.56
C ARG A 330 -46.33 23.62 11.00
N VAL A 331 -45.15 23.03 10.82
CA VAL A 331 -45.03 21.64 10.34
C VAL A 331 -43.94 20.90 11.10
N ALA A 332 -44.38 20.05 12.03
CA ALA A 332 -43.61 19.01 12.73
C ALA A 332 -43.00 19.40 14.09
N LYS A 333 -43.46 18.69 15.12
CA LYS A 333 -42.94 18.76 16.49
C LYS A 333 -41.42 18.52 16.53
N PRO A 334 -40.69 19.22 17.42
CA PRO A 334 -39.25 19.03 17.61
C PRO A 334 -38.98 17.57 18.03
N GLY A 335 -38.15 16.85 17.26
CA GLY A 335 -37.66 15.53 17.68
C GLY A 335 -37.58 14.41 16.62
N ARG A 336 -37.97 14.63 15.35
CA ARG A 336 -37.92 13.57 14.30
C ARG A 336 -36.90 13.75 13.16
N TRP A 337 -36.09 14.81 13.15
CA TRP A 337 -34.98 15.02 12.19
C TRP A 337 -33.66 14.39 12.65
N ARG A 338 -33.69 13.19 13.23
CA ARG A 338 -32.52 12.58 13.87
C ARG A 338 -31.51 12.08 12.83
N GLY A 339 -30.67 12.99 12.33
CA GLY A 339 -29.32 12.62 11.94
C GLY A 339 -28.64 13.52 10.91
N ALA A 340 -29.33 14.21 10.01
CA ALA A 340 -28.67 15.06 9.01
C ALA A 340 -28.63 16.51 9.52
N ASN A 341 -27.52 17.20 9.29
CA ASN A 341 -27.35 18.62 9.61
C ASN A 341 -26.99 19.48 8.39
N VAL A 342 -26.74 18.84 7.24
CA VAL A 342 -26.59 19.52 5.95
C VAL A 342 -27.55 18.92 4.93
N LEU A 343 -28.27 19.77 4.21
CA LEU A 343 -29.11 19.41 3.07
C LEU A 343 -28.40 19.81 1.78
N LEU A 344 -28.14 18.84 0.91
CA LEU A 344 -27.78 19.06 -0.49
C LEU A 344 -29.08 19.02 -1.32
N LEU A 345 -29.48 20.17 -1.86
CA LEU A 345 -30.63 20.32 -2.74
C LEU A 345 -30.16 20.53 -4.17
N GLY A 346 -30.58 19.65 -5.08
CA GLY A 346 -30.38 19.80 -6.51
C GLY A 346 -31.65 20.30 -7.21
N GLU A 347 -31.49 21.21 -8.16
CA GLU A 347 -32.54 21.68 -9.05
C GLU A 347 -32.06 21.60 -10.49
N ILE A 348 -32.90 21.08 -11.38
CA ILE A 348 -32.62 21.05 -12.81
C ILE A 348 -33.48 22.10 -13.49
N ARG A 349 -32.83 23.00 -14.24
CA ARG A 349 -33.46 24.09 -14.98
C ARG A 349 -33.08 23.99 -16.45
N THR A 350 -33.87 24.61 -17.30
CA THR A 350 -33.60 24.71 -18.75
C THR A 350 -33.65 26.19 -19.11
N PRO A 351 -32.60 26.96 -18.81
CA PRO A 351 -32.63 28.41 -18.94
C PRO A 351 -32.74 28.86 -20.40
N MET A 352 -32.25 28.05 -21.34
CA MET A 352 -32.31 28.29 -22.78
C MET A 352 -32.55 26.98 -23.53
N SER A 353 -33.11 27.07 -24.75
CA SER A 353 -33.30 25.91 -25.61
C SER A 353 -31.94 25.27 -25.96
N GLY A 354 -31.80 23.98 -25.69
CA GLY A 354 -30.58 23.23 -25.98
C GLY A 354 -29.52 23.27 -24.88
N THR A 355 -29.82 23.86 -23.72
CA THR A 355 -28.96 23.80 -22.53
C THR A 355 -29.75 23.46 -21.27
N HIS A 356 -29.14 22.65 -20.41
CA HIS A 356 -29.68 22.31 -19.11
C HIS A 356 -28.73 22.81 -18.03
N GLU A 357 -29.31 23.25 -16.91
CA GLU A 357 -28.62 23.77 -15.75
C GLU A 357 -28.89 22.86 -14.55
N LEU A 358 -27.84 22.43 -13.85
CA LEU A 358 -27.92 21.78 -12.55
C LEU A 358 -27.46 22.77 -11.48
N VAL A 359 -28.40 23.21 -10.63
CA VAL A 359 -28.11 24.04 -9.47
C VAL A 359 -28.04 23.16 -8.24
N LEU A 360 -26.91 23.20 -7.53
CA LEU A 360 -26.72 22.46 -6.29
C LEU A 360 -26.55 23.45 -5.13
N THR A 361 -27.34 23.27 -4.08
CA THR A 361 -27.31 24.15 -2.90
C THR A 361 -27.07 23.31 -1.65
N LEU A 362 -26.00 23.63 -0.92
CA LEU A 362 -25.72 23.10 0.42
C LEU A 362 -26.31 24.06 1.46
N ILE A 363 -27.12 23.52 2.36
CA ILE A 363 -27.86 24.30 3.37
C ILE A 363 -27.59 23.69 4.74
N ASN A 364 -27.21 24.51 5.71
CA ASN A 364 -27.17 24.09 7.10
C ASN A 364 -28.61 23.96 7.60
N ILE A 365 -29.03 22.76 7.97
CA ILE A 365 -30.41 22.48 8.35
C ILE A 365 -30.77 23.18 9.67
N GLU A 366 -29.81 23.32 10.58
CA GLU A 366 -30.05 23.93 11.90
C GLU A 366 -30.24 25.44 11.83
N THR A 367 -29.54 26.10 10.90
CA THR A 367 -29.55 27.57 10.78
C THR A 367 -30.33 28.09 9.58
N GLY A 368 -30.68 27.22 8.62
CA GLY A 368 -31.28 27.59 7.34
C GLY A 368 -30.33 28.36 6.41
N MET A 369 -29.06 28.56 6.80
CA MET A 369 -28.10 29.31 5.99
C MET A 369 -27.60 28.47 4.81
N ILE A 370 -27.49 29.13 3.65
CA ILE A 370 -26.84 28.54 2.47
C ILE A 370 -25.34 28.51 2.74
N LEU A 371 -24.78 27.31 2.81
CA LEU A 371 -23.36 27.04 2.99
C LEU A 371 -22.59 27.17 1.68
N SER A 372 -23.16 26.67 0.59
CA SER A 372 -22.59 26.82 -0.73
C SER A 372 -23.66 26.69 -1.81
N LYS A 373 -23.48 27.36 -2.93
CA LYS A 373 -24.32 27.22 -4.11
C LYS A 373 -23.45 27.07 -5.34
N LEU A 374 -23.70 26.03 -6.13
CA LEU A 374 -23.01 25.72 -7.37
C LEU A 374 -24.06 25.73 -8.49
N SER A 375 -23.68 26.21 -9.67
CA SER A 375 -24.49 26.02 -10.87
C SER A 375 -23.61 25.52 -12.00
N TYR A 376 -24.14 24.55 -12.73
CA TYR A 376 -23.47 23.90 -13.85
C TYR A 376 -24.41 23.93 -15.04
N GLU A 377 -23.92 24.44 -16.18
CA GLU A 377 -24.68 24.45 -17.42
C GLU A 377 -23.99 23.56 -18.46
N ALA A 378 -24.75 22.71 -19.16
CA ALA A 378 -24.26 21.94 -20.29
C ALA A 378 -25.34 21.68 -21.34
N PRO A 379 -24.95 21.44 -22.60
CA PRO A 379 -25.84 20.85 -23.59
C PRO A 379 -26.23 19.41 -23.18
N PRO A 380 -27.37 18.88 -23.70
CA PRO A 380 -27.87 17.55 -23.38
C PRO A 380 -26.83 16.43 -23.52
N ASP A 381 -26.03 16.47 -24.60
CA ASP A 381 -25.04 15.44 -24.93
C ASP A 381 -23.91 15.33 -23.88
N SER A 382 -23.69 16.39 -23.11
CA SER A 382 -22.65 16.47 -22.07
C SER A 382 -23.21 16.32 -20.65
N TRP A 383 -24.52 16.08 -20.48
CA TRP A 383 -25.18 16.06 -19.17
C TRP A 383 -24.57 15.04 -18.20
N THR A 384 -24.30 13.83 -18.68
CA THR A 384 -23.71 12.75 -17.88
C THR A 384 -22.36 13.17 -17.28
N ASN A 385 -21.50 13.76 -18.10
CA ASN A 385 -20.19 14.24 -17.69
C ASN A 385 -20.32 15.40 -16.68
N LEU A 386 -21.26 16.32 -16.93
CA LEU A 386 -21.57 17.42 -16.00
C LEU A 386 -22.02 16.89 -14.64
N VAL A 387 -22.91 15.89 -14.58
CA VAL A 387 -23.41 15.34 -13.32
C VAL A 387 -22.28 14.69 -12.52
N GLN A 388 -21.40 13.94 -13.19
CA GLN A 388 -20.26 13.31 -12.52
C GLN A 388 -19.27 14.36 -12.00
N ALA A 389 -18.96 15.39 -12.81
CA ALA A 389 -18.17 16.56 -12.44
C ALA A 389 -18.74 17.29 -11.22
N ALA A 390 -20.02 17.67 -11.27
CA ALA A 390 -20.72 18.38 -10.21
C ALA A 390 -20.76 17.59 -8.90
N ARG A 391 -20.92 16.26 -8.99
CA ARG A 391 -20.82 15.36 -7.84
C ARG A 391 -19.40 15.37 -7.24
N GLY A 392 -18.37 15.30 -8.07
CA GLY A 392 -16.97 15.39 -7.65
C GLY A 392 -16.68 16.69 -6.89
N ASP A 393 -17.16 17.82 -7.42
CA ASP A 393 -17.00 19.14 -6.81
C ASP A 393 -17.68 19.25 -5.44
N VAL A 394 -18.90 18.72 -5.31
CA VAL A 394 -19.62 18.70 -4.03
C VAL A 394 -18.83 17.87 -3.02
N LEU A 395 -18.35 16.69 -3.40
CA LEU A 395 -17.56 15.84 -2.52
C LEU A 395 -16.25 16.51 -2.07
N ASP A 396 -15.58 17.22 -2.98
CA ASP A 396 -14.35 17.95 -2.67
C ASP A 396 -14.60 19.09 -1.67
N ILE A 397 -15.69 19.84 -1.81
CA ILE A 397 -16.10 20.88 -0.84
C ILE A 397 -16.30 20.23 0.54
N LEU A 398 -17.06 19.14 0.60
CA LEU A 398 -17.37 18.46 1.86
C LEU A 398 -16.11 17.93 2.55
N GLN A 399 -15.20 17.29 1.80
CA GLN A 399 -13.92 16.78 2.33
C GLN A 399 -12.99 17.91 2.81
N THR A 400 -12.98 19.05 2.10
CA THR A 400 -12.15 20.20 2.49
C THR A 400 -12.58 20.74 3.85
N HIS A 401 -13.87 20.68 4.17
CA HIS A 401 -14.38 21.12 5.47
C HIS A 401 -14.14 20.12 6.60
N GLU A 402 -14.20 18.80 6.37
CA GLU A 402 -13.90 17.82 7.44
C GLU A 402 -12.42 17.83 7.87
N ARG A 403 -11.51 18.30 7.01
CA ARG A 403 -10.07 18.37 7.32
C ARG A 403 -9.64 19.64 8.06
N ARG A 404 -10.53 20.63 8.21
CA ARG A 404 -10.28 21.88 8.96
C ARG A 404 -10.80 21.75 10.39
#